data_AF-A0A6N9P098-F1
#
_entry.id   AF-A0A6N9P098-F1
#
_cell.length_a   1.000
_cell.length_b   1.000
_cell.length_c   1.000
_cell.angle_alpha   90.00
_cell.angle_beta   90.00
_cell.angle_gamma   90.00
#
_symmetry.space_group_name_H-M   'P 1'
#
loop_
_entity.id
_entity.type
_entity.pdbx_description
1 polymer ?
#
loop_
_entity_poly.entity_id
_entity_poly.type
_entity_poly.pdbx_seq_one_letter_code
_entity_poly.pdbx_strand_id
1 'polypeptide(L)' 'MKNNVLETLKAYSLDKLCDLWDLTENMNSPEIPTVRGWLMDEIERRNPEGFDAWLEQDAPEDKDLRRYVLN' A
#
# COMPACT_ATOMS: atom_id res chain seq x y z
N MET A 1 1.30 13.00 -15.92
CA MET A 1 0.38 11.97 -15.41
C MET A 1 0.76 11.49 -14.01
N LYS A 2 2.03 11.13 -13.73
CA LYS A 2 2.50 10.72 -12.39
C LYS A 2 2.10 11.68 -11.24
N ASN A 3 2.19 13.00 -11.46
CA ASN A 3 1.91 13.98 -10.41
C ASN A 3 0.45 13.93 -9.89
N ASN A 4 -0.55 13.65 -10.72
CA ASN A 4 -1.95 13.65 -10.28
C ASN A 4 -2.31 12.43 -9.42
N VAL A 5 -1.68 11.28 -9.69
CA VAL A 5 -1.94 10.05 -8.92
C VAL A 5 -1.33 10.18 -7.52
N LEU A 6 -0.11 10.71 -7.41
CA LEU A 6 0.51 10.94 -6.11
C LEU A 6 -0.29 11.91 -5.24
N GLU A 7 -0.76 13.03 -5.82
CA GLU A 7 -1.63 13.96 -5.08
C GLU A 7 -2.97 13.33 -4.68
N THR A 8 -3.50 12.41 -5.49
CA THR A 8 -4.70 11.64 -5.13
C THR A 8 -4.46 10.71 -3.94
N LEU A 9 -3.35 9.95 -3.96
CA LEU A 9 -3.03 9.03 -2.86
C LEU A 9 -2.75 9.77 -1.54
N LYS A 10 -2.07 10.93 -1.61
CA LYS A 10 -1.85 11.80 -0.45
C LYS A 10 -3.15 12.28 0.21
N ALA A 11 -4.23 12.43 -0.57
CA ALA A 11 -5.53 12.85 -0.06
C ALA A 11 -6.32 11.74 0.66
N TYR A 12 -5.96 10.46 0.45
CA TYR A 12 -6.63 9.34 1.13
C TYR A 12 -6.15 9.16 2.56
N SER A 13 -6.94 8.55 3.43
CA SER A 13 -6.49 8.08 4.75
C SER A 13 -5.60 6.85 4.62
N LEU A 14 -4.80 6.53 5.64
CA LEU A 14 -3.97 5.32 5.62
C LEU A 14 -4.84 4.06 5.52
N ASP A 15 -5.96 4.02 6.24
CA ASP A 15 -6.95 2.96 6.14
C ASP A 15 -7.50 2.80 4.70
N LYS A 16 -7.77 3.91 4.00
CA LYS A 16 -8.22 3.86 2.61
C LYS A 16 -7.14 3.35 1.65
N LEU A 17 -5.87 3.58 1.95
CA LEU A 17 -4.77 3.01 1.17
C LEU A 17 -4.67 1.50 1.38
N CYS A 18 -4.90 1.01 2.61
CA CYS A 18 -5.02 -0.42 2.88
C CYS A 18 -6.21 -1.06 2.14
N ASP A 19 -7.37 -0.40 2.08
CA ASP A 19 -8.49 -0.89 1.26
C ASP A 19 -8.11 -1.04 -0.22
N LEU A 20 -7.37 -0.07 -0.77
CA LEU A 20 -6.93 -0.10 -2.16
C LEU A 20 -5.89 -1.19 -2.40
N TRP A 21 -5.01 -1.42 -1.44
CA TRP A 21 -4.05 -2.52 -1.45
C TRP A 21 -4.76 -3.87 -1.53
N ASP A 22 -5.69 -4.14 -0.61
CA ASP A 22 -6.48 -5.38 -0.58
C ASP A 22 -7.25 -5.61 -1.89
N LEU A 23 -7.75 -4.52 -2.50
CA LEU A 23 -8.43 -4.61 -3.79
C LEU A 23 -7.51 -5.11 -4.90
N THR A 24 -6.22 -4.75 -4.89
CA THR A 24 -5.28 -5.14 -5.95
C THR A 24 -5.01 -6.64 -6.01
N GLU A 25 -5.17 -7.38 -4.90
CA GLU A 25 -4.95 -8.83 -4.82
C GLU A 25 -5.84 -9.60 -5.82
N ASN A 26 -7.02 -9.06 -6.11
CA ASN A 26 -8.01 -9.69 -6.96
C ASN A 26 -8.02 -9.14 -8.41
N MET A 27 -7.04 -8.30 -8.77
CA MET A 27 -6.99 -7.62 -10.07
C MET A 27 -5.88 -8.19 -10.96
N ASN A 28 -6.23 -8.55 -12.20
CA ASN A 28 -5.31 -9.16 -13.18
C ASN A 28 -4.99 -8.21 -14.35
N SER A 29 -4.65 -6.95 -14.06
CA SER A 29 -4.31 -5.95 -15.10
C SER A 29 -2.80 -5.71 -15.18
N PRO A 30 -2.23 -5.43 -16.37
CA PRO A 30 -0.80 -5.10 -16.53
C PRO A 30 -0.32 -3.91 -15.68
N GLU A 31 -1.23 -3.02 -15.31
CA GLU A 31 -0.95 -1.81 -14.53
C GLU A 31 -0.85 -2.08 -13.02
N ILE A 32 -1.32 -3.23 -12.53
CA ILE A 32 -1.39 -3.55 -11.10
C ILE A 32 -0.03 -3.48 -10.39
N PRO A 33 1.08 -4.01 -10.95
CA PRO A 33 2.40 -3.83 -10.33
C PRO A 33 2.80 -2.37 -10.14
N THR A 34 2.42 -1.49 -11.08
CA THR A 34 2.72 -0.05 -10.99
C THR A 34 1.87 0.62 -9.90
N VAL A 35 0.57 0.28 -9.85
CA VAL A 35 -0.34 0.79 -8.81
C VAL A 35 0.09 0.34 -7.42
N ARG A 36 0.49 -0.93 -7.26
CA ARG A 36 1.01 -1.49 -6.01
C ARG A 36 2.26 -0.76 -5.54
N GLY A 37 3.19 -0.43 -6.45
CA GLY A 37 4.35 0.41 -6.12
C GLY A 37 3.96 1.76 -5.54
N TRP A 38 3.00 2.47 -6.16
CA TRP A 38 2.55 3.77 -5.64
C TRP A 38 1.84 3.68 -4.27
N LEU A 39 1.09 2.60 -4.04
CA LEU A 39 0.45 2.35 -2.75
C LEU A 39 1.50 2.05 -1.67
N MET A 40 2.48 1.20 -1.97
CA MET A 40 3.60 0.90 -1.07
C MET A 40 4.37 2.18 -0.70
N ASP A 41 4.77 2.98 -1.69
CA ASP A 41 5.48 4.25 -1.47
C ASP A 41 4.73 5.17 -0.48
N GLU A 42 3.41 5.31 -0.65
CA GLU A 42 2.61 6.21 0.19
C GLU A 42 2.28 5.60 1.56
N ILE A 43 2.13 4.28 1.66
CA ILE A 43 1.93 3.58 2.95
C ILE A 43 3.21 3.64 3.78
N GLU A 44 4.37 3.31 3.20
CA GLU A 44 5.69 3.41 3.83
C GLU A 44 5.96 4.84 4.32
N ARG A 45 5.67 5.84 3.48
CA ARG A 45 5.84 7.26 3.86
C ARG A 45 5.02 7.65 5.10
N ARG A 46 3.90 6.99 5.38
CA ARG A 46 2.99 7.31 6.50
C ARG A 46 3.30 6.56 7.77
N ASN A 47 3.69 5.30 7.65
CA ASN A 47 4.09 4.46 8.78
C ASN A 47 5.27 3.58 8.36
N PRO A 48 6.49 4.13 8.33
CA PRO A 48 7.67 3.40 7.88
C PRO A 48 7.98 2.22 8.80
N GLU A 49 7.88 2.41 10.12
CA GLU A 49 8.14 1.35 11.10
C GLU A 49 7.19 0.16 10.94
N GLY A 50 5.89 0.43 10.76
CA GLY A 50 4.91 -0.63 10.51
C GLY A 50 5.11 -1.30 9.15
N PHE A 51 5.45 -0.54 8.12
CA PHE A 51 5.70 -1.08 6.79
C PHE A 51 6.95 -1.98 6.77
N ASP A 52 8.04 -1.54 7.40
CA ASP A 52 9.27 -2.33 7.56
C ASP A 52 9.01 -3.60 8.35
N ALA A 53 8.28 -3.51 9.48
CA ALA A 53 7.91 -4.67 10.28
C ALA A 53 7.04 -5.69 9.52
N TRP A 54 6.20 -5.21 8.58
CA TRP A 54 5.46 -6.10 7.67
C TRP A 54 6.40 -6.80 6.69
N LEU A 55 7.37 -6.09 6.10
CA LEU A 55 8.37 -6.65 5.17
C LEU A 55 9.35 -7.62 5.82
N GLU A 56 9.66 -7.45 7.11
CA GLU A 56 10.57 -8.29 7.87
C GLU A 56 10.03 -9.70 8.21
N GLN A 57 8.76 -9.99 7.86
CA GLN A 57 8.20 -11.33 8.00
C GLN A 57 8.94 -12.34 7.09
N ASP A 58 8.99 -13.61 7.52
CA ASP A 58 9.57 -14.70 6.70
C ASP A 58 8.82 -14.90 5.37
N ALA A 59 7.49 -14.70 5.40
CA ALA A 59 6.61 -14.73 4.24
C ALA A 59 5.53 -13.64 4.37
N PRO A 60 5.81 -12.38 3.98
CA PRO A 60 4.84 -11.30 4.09
C PRO A 60 3.65 -11.55 3.16
N GLU A 61 2.44 -11.58 3.73
CA GLU A 61 1.19 -11.66 2.98
C GLU A 61 0.52 -10.29 2.89
N ASP A 62 -0.14 -10.01 1.77
CA ASP A 62 -0.85 -8.73 1.54
C ASP A 62 -1.88 -8.42 2.64
N LYS A 63 -2.66 -9.44 3.04
CA LYS A 63 -3.70 -9.35 4.08
C LYS A 63 -3.15 -8.90 5.45
N ASP A 64 -1.86 -9.07 5.66
CA ASP A 64 -1.21 -8.77 6.93
C ASP A 64 -0.79 -7.30 7.03
N LEU A 65 -0.56 -6.61 5.90
CA LEU A 65 -0.05 -5.23 5.88
C LEU A 65 -0.83 -4.30 6.82
N ARG A 66 -2.16 -4.36 6.74
CA ARG A 66 -3.08 -3.52 7.54
C ARG A 66 -2.81 -3.62 9.04
N ARG A 67 -2.48 -4.82 9.54
CA ARG A 67 -2.26 -5.07 10.98
C ARG A 67 -0.97 -4.45 11.50
N TYR A 68 -0.05 -4.06 10.62
CA TYR A 68 1.21 -3.41 11.01
C TYR A 68 1.12 -1.90 10.89
N VAL A 69 0.43 -1.39 9.87
CA VAL A 69 0.46 0.05 9.54
C VAL A 69 -0.65 0.86 10.22
N LEU A 70 -1.70 0.23 10.77
CA LEU A 70 -2.82 0.91 11.43
C LEU A 70 -2.88 0.78 12.97
N ASN A 71 -1.80 0.29 13.61
CA ASN A 71 -1.74 0.16 15.07
C ASN A 71 -1.63 1.51 15.79
#